data_AF-A0A5N5W3X3-F1
#
_entry.id   AF-A0A5N5W3X3-F1
#
_cell.length_a   1.000
_cell.length_b   1.000
_cell.length_c   1.000
_cell.angle_alpha   90.00
_cell.angle_beta   90.00
_cell.angle_gamma   90.00
#
_symmetry.space_group_name_H-M   'P 1'
#
loop_
_entity.id
_entity.type
_entity.pdbx_description
1 polymer ?
#
loop_
_entity_poly.entity_id
_entity_poly.type
_entity_poly.pdbx_seq_one_letter_code
_entity_poly.pdbx_strand_id
1 'polypeptide(L)'
;MTAVPLALPTTGGLMAVLALVADKGVPRAEVVDFVTRYGFATRDEAARAADSQARWLLEPDGRVTFQLLCADGASGIALPSDPRIHQWAAMARLGGGTVSLMMLPGLPSAETQAIARRLSPNGGNYWHLSVGCLTV
;
A
#
# COMPACT_ATOMS: atom_id res chain seq x y z
N MET A 1 -12.35 -2.72 -3.54
CA MET A 1 -10.89 -2.78 -3.35
C MET A 1 -10.60 -3.50 -2.06
N THR A 2 -9.64 -4.42 -2.06
CA THR A 2 -9.22 -5.19 -0.88
C THR A 2 -7.81 -4.76 -0.48
N ALA A 3 -7.63 -4.41 0.80
CA ALA A 3 -6.34 -4.05 1.35
C ALA A 3 -5.68 -5.29 1.97
N VAL A 4 -4.50 -5.66 1.46
CA VAL A 4 -3.78 -6.88 1.85
C VAL A 4 -2.38 -6.50 2.35
N PRO A 5 -2.12 -6.59 3.66
CA PRO A 5 -0.80 -6.34 4.22
C PRO A 5 0.13 -7.53 3.93
N LEU A 6 1.32 -7.23 3.41
CA LEU A 6 2.29 -8.20 2.92
C LEU A 6 3.71 -7.75 3.28
N ALA A 7 4.67 -8.66 3.14
CA ALA A 7 6.09 -8.35 3.14
C ALA A 7 6.71 -8.84 1.84
N LEU A 8 7.53 -8.02 1.19
CA LEU A 8 8.26 -8.40 -0.02
C LEU A 8 9.76 -8.51 0.28
N PRO A 9 10.44 -9.56 -0.20
CA PRO A 9 11.88 -9.61 -0.15
C PRO A 9 12.48 -8.57 -1.10
N THR A 10 13.46 -7.84 -0.61
CA THR A 10 14.28 -6.88 -1.35
C THR A 10 15.76 -7.18 -1.09
N THR A 11 16.67 -6.54 -1.82
CA THR A 11 18.11 -6.64 -1.57
C THR A 11 18.52 -6.14 -0.17
N GLY A 12 17.73 -5.24 0.43
CA GLY A 12 17.96 -4.67 1.76
C GLY A 12 17.20 -5.36 2.89
N GLY A 13 16.52 -6.49 2.63
CA GLY A 13 15.68 -7.19 3.60
C GLY A 13 14.21 -7.19 3.22
N LEU A 14 13.32 -7.27 4.22
CA LEU A 14 11.87 -7.26 3.99
C LEU A 14 11.34 -5.83 3.92
N MET A 15 10.60 -5.53 2.87
CA MET A 15 9.83 -4.29 2.73
C MET A 15 8.37 -4.55 3.10
N ALA A 16 7.82 -3.74 4.00
CA ALA A 16 6.39 -3.76 4.31
C ALA A 16 5.59 -3.16 3.16
N VAL A 17 4.56 -3.88 2.74
CA VAL A 17 3.68 -3.48 1.64
C VAL A 17 2.23 -3.57 2.07
N LEU A 18 1.44 -2.57 1.69
CA LEU A 18 -0.02 -2.68 1.68
C LEU A 18 -0.48 -2.74 0.22
N ALA A 19 -0.95 -3.90 -0.22
CA ALA A 19 -1.48 -4.09 -1.56
C ALA A 19 -2.98 -3.73 -1.58
N LEU A 20 -3.34 -2.73 -2.39
CA LEU A 20 -4.72 -2.38 -2.72
C LEU A 20 -5.11 -3.10 -4.01
N VAL A 21 -5.85 -4.18 -3.87
CA VAL A 21 -6.32 -4.97 -5.01
C VAL A 21 -7.64 -4.41 -5.48
N ALA A 22 -7.66 -3.86 -6.69
CA ALA A 22 -8.90 -3.46 -7.34
C ALA A 22 -9.51 -4.65 -8.08
N ASP A 23 -10.71 -5.03 -7.66
CA ASP A 23 -11.48 -6.14 -8.23
C ASP A 23 -11.73 -5.91 -9.72
N LYS A 24 -11.94 -6.99 -10.50
CA LYS A 24 -12.20 -6.89 -11.96
C LYS A 24 -13.40 -6.03 -12.33
N GLY A 25 -14.35 -5.84 -11.41
CA GLY A 25 -15.51 -4.98 -11.61
C GLY A 25 -15.24 -3.48 -11.43
N VAL A 26 -14.10 -3.11 -10.84
CA VAL A 26 -13.73 -1.70 -10.65
C VAL A 26 -13.30 -1.11 -12.00
N PRO A 27 -13.95 -0.05 -12.50
CA PRO A 27 -13.57 0.57 -13.77
C PRO A 27 -12.12 1.04 -13.73
N ARG A 28 -11.39 0.80 -14.84
CA ARG A 28 -9.99 1.24 -14.95
C ARG A 28 -9.84 2.75 -14.78
N ALA A 29 -10.81 3.53 -15.27
CA ALA A 29 -10.81 4.98 -15.12
C ALA A 29 -10.79 5.39 -13.64
N GLU A 30 -11.61 4.77 -12.79
CA GLU A 30 -11.62 5.07 -11.35
C GLU A 30 -10.28 4.74 -10.68
N VAL A 31 -9.63 3.65 -11.08
CA VAL A 31 -8.29 3.32 -10.57
C VAL A 31 -7.28 4.38 -11.01
N VAL A 32 -7.31 4.80 -12.28
CA VAL A 32 -6.42 5.83 -12.82
C VAL A 32 -6.65 7.19 -12.14
N ASP A 33 -7.89 7.57 -11.94
CA ASP A 33 -8.26 8.81 -11.25
C ASP A 33 -7.76 8.79 -9.80
N PHE A 34 -7.92 7.66 -9.10
CA PHE A 34 -7.42 7.49 -7.74
C PHE A 34 -5.89 7.61 -7.66
N VAL A 35 -5.15 6.85 -8.48
CA VAL A 35 -3.68 6.86 -8.42
C VAL A 35 -3.10 8.21 -8.84
N THR A 36 -3.75 8.90 -9.79
CA THR A 36 -3.38 10.25 -10.22
C THR A 36 -3.64 11.27 -9.11
N ARG A 37 -4.84 11.24 -8.50
CA ARG A 37 -5.24 12.18 -7.45
C ARG A 37 -4.29 12.15 -6.24
N TYR A 38 -3.84 10.96 -5.86
CA TYR A 38 -2.95 10.77 -4.70
C TYR A 38 -1.47 10.66 -5.07
N GLY A 39 -1.10 10.93 -6.32
CA GLY A 39 0.30 11.03 -6.75
C GLY A 39 1.08 9.72 -6.67
N PHE A 40 0.45 8.58 -6.97
CA PHE A 40 1.18 7.32 -7.04
C PHE A 40 2.11 7.32 -8.25
N ALA A 41 3.33 6.82 -8.05
CA ALA A 41 4.29 6.54 -9.10
C ALA A 41 3.90 5.27 -9.85
N THR A 42 4.26 5.17 -11.12
CA THR A 42 4.21 3.91 -11.86
C THR A 42 5.32 2.95 -11.38
N ARG A 43 5.22 1.68 -11.78
CA ARG A 43 6.17 0.60 -11.43
C ARG A 43 7.64 0.96 -11.61
N ASP A 44 7.99 1.69 -12.67
CA ASP A 44 9.38 1.99 -13.04
C ASP A 44 9.88 3.33 -12.48
N GLU A 45 9.00 4.07 -11.80
CA GLU A 45 9.30 5.35 -11.18
C GLU A 45 9.61 5.17 -9.68
N ALA A 46 10.52 6.00 -9.16
CA ALA A 46 10.82 6.01 -7.74
C ALA A 46 9.73 6.79 -6.97
N ALA A 47 9.20 6.18 -5.91
CA ALA A 47 8.37 6.86 -4.91
C ALA A 47 9.20 7.09 -3.64
N ARG A 48 9.10 8.28 -3.04
CA ARG A 48 9.71 8.59 -1.75
C ARG A 48 8.65 9.07 -0.76
N ALA A 49 8.77 8.65 0.49
CA ALA A 49 7.78 9.02 1.52
C ALA A 49 7.80 10.52 1.86
N ALA A 50 8.95 11.18 1.70
CA ALA A 50 9.07 12.62 1.88
C ALA A 50 8.26 13.41 0.83
N ASP A 51 8.10 12.84 -0.35
CA ASP A 51 7.38 13.46 -1.47
C ASP A 51 5.88 13.11 -1.43
N SER A 52 5.47 12.17 -0.58
CA SER A 52 4.07 11.78 -0.42
C SER A 52 3.38 12.55 0.70
N GLN A 53 2.12 12.90 0.46
CA GLN A 53 1.20 13.43 1.46
C GLN A 53 0.38 12.30 2.13
N ALA A 54 0.98 11.11 2.23
CA ALA A 54 0.35 9.92 2.79
C ALA A 54 1.06 9.46 4.07
N ARG A 55 0.27 9.14 5.09
CA ARG A 55 0.78 8.73 6.41
C ARG A 55 0.04 7.51 6.92
N TRP A 56 0.71 6.69 7.71
CA TRP A 56 0.08 5.57 8.40
C TRP A 56 0.38 5.58 9.89
N LEU A 57 -0.52 4.99 10.67
CA LEU A 57 -0.45 4.95 12.12
C LEU A 57 -0.97 3.59 12.63
N LEU A 58 -0.34 3.05 13.68
CA LEU A 58 -0.93 2.02 14.52
C LEU A 58 -1.64 2.72 15.68
N GLU A 59 -2.96 2.65 15.68
CA GLU A 59 -3.84 3.26 16.66
C GLU A 59 -3.73 2.56 18.03
N PRO A 60 -4.11 3.22 19.14
CA PRO A 60 -4.10 2.60 20.47
C PRO A 60 -4.99 1.35 20.60
N ASP A 61 -6.04 1.25 19.78
CA ASP A 61 -6.93 0.09 19.73
C ASP A 61 -6.41 -1.06 18.84
N GLY A 62 -5.21 -0.90 18.28
CA GLY A 62 -4.53 -1.89 17.45
C GLY A 62 -4.90 -1.85 15.96
N ARG A 63 -5.83 -0.97 15.55
CA ARG A 63 -6.07 -0.76 14.12
C ARG A 63 -4.88 -0.09 13.46
N VAL A 64 -4.66 -0.40 12.19
CA VAL A 64 -3.71 0.36 11.36
C VAL A 64 -4.50 1.24 10.42
N THR A 65 -4.25 2.55 10.47
CA THR A 65 -4.88 3.54 9.60
C THR A 65 -3.86 4.10 8.61
N PHE A 66 -4.31 4.32 7.38
CA PHE A 66 -3.58 5.07 6.37
C PHE A 66 -4.44 6.25 5.98
N GLN A 67 -3.83 7.42 5.92
CA GLN A 67 -4.43 8.65 5.44
C GLN A 67 -3.68 9.10 4.20
N LEU A 68 -4.42 9.32 3.12
CA LEU A 68 -3.96 9.82 1.84
C LEU A 68 -4.52 11.22 1.66
N LEU A 69 -3.64 12.23 1.59
CA LEU A 69 -4.06 13.61 1.38
C LEU A 69 -3.79 14.04 -0.06
N CYS A 70 -4.67 14.87 -0.58
CA CYS A 70 -4.54 15.53 -1.89
C CYS A 70 -5.09 16.96 -1.79
N ALA A 71 -4.96 17.75 -2.85
CA ALA A 71 -5.33 19.16 -2.82
C ALA A 71 -6.83 19.40 -2.54
N ASP A 72 -7.69 18.46 -2.93
CA ASP A 72 -9.15 18.56 -2.90
C ASP A 72 -9.81 17.59 -1.90
N GLY A 73 -9.05 16.85 -1.10
CA GLY A 73 -9.62 15.94 -0.11
C GLY A 73 -8.66 14.99 0.57
N ALA A 74 -9.25 14.03 1.30
CA ALA A 74 -8.54 12.96 1.99
C ALA A 74 -9.25 11.62 1.81
N SER A 75 -8.48 10.54 1.74
CA SER A 75 -8.99 9.16 1.82
C SER A 75 -8.34 8.41 2.97
N GLY A 76 -9.12 7.54 3.60
CA GLY A 76 -8.70 6.71 4.72
C GLY A 76 -8.79 5.23 4.38
N ILE A 77 -7.79 4.46 4.79
CA ILE A 77 -7.80 3.00 4.74
C ILE A 77 -7.59 2.51 6.16
N ALA A 78 -8.49 1.67 6.67
CA ALA A 78 -8.37 1.11 8.01
C ALA A 78 -8.27 -0.41 7.92
N LEU A 79 -7.20 -0.96 8.48
CA LEU A 79 -7.04 -2.38 8.74
C LEU A 79 -7.55 -2.66 10.17
N PRO A 80 -8.43 -3.65 10.35
CA PRO A 80 -8.94 -4.00 11.67
C PRO A 80 -7.79 -4.49 12.58
N SER A 81 -8.00 -4.33 13.89
CA SER A 81 -7.10 -4.89 14.91
C SER A 81 -7.11 -6.42 14.82
N ASP A 82 -5.97 -7.01 14.49
CA ASP A 82 -5.75 -8.47 14.36
C ASP A 82 -4.26 -8.78 14.65
N PRO A 83 -3.93 -9.91 15.31
CA PRO A 83 -2.55 -10.24 15.65
C PRO A 83 -1.56 -10.22 14.47
N ARG A 84 -2.00 -10.60 13.26
CA ARG A 84 -1.16 -10.56 12.06
C ARG A 84 -0.92 -9.13 11.58
N ILE A 85 -1.91 -8.25 11.75
CA ILE A 85 -1.76 -6.82 11.47
C ILE A 85 -0.76 -6.19 12.43
N HIS A 86 -0.80 -6.56 13.72
CA HIS A 86 0.17 -6.09 14.70
C HIS A 86 1.59 -6.56 14.37
N GLN A 87 1.77 -7.83 13.99
CA GLN A 87 3.07 -8.36 13.56
C GLN A 87 3.58 -7.64 12.31
N TRP A 88 2.71 -7.42 11.33
CA TRP A 88 3.05 -6.69 10.11
C TRP A 88 3.42 -5.22 10.40
N ALA A 89 2.67 -4.54 11.27
CA ALA A 89 2.94 -3.15 11.66
C ALA A 89 4.26 -3.03 12.47
N ALA A 90 4.53 -3.99 13.35
CA ALA A 90 5.79 -4.07 14.08
C ALA A 90 6.98 -4.26 13.13
N MET A 91 6.85 -5.16 12.15
CA MET A 91 7.86 -5.35 11.10
C MET A 91 8.06 -4.07 10.27
N ALA A 92 6.98 -3.40 9.88
CA ALA A 92 7.05 -2.13 9.15
C ALA A 92 7.80 -1.06 9.95
N ARG A 93 7.54 -0.94 11.26
CA ARG A 93 8.26 -0.02 12.16
C ARG A 93 9.74 -0.37 12.29
N LEU A 94 10.08 -1.64 12.49
CA LEU A 94 11.47 -2.11 12.57
C LEU A 94 12.24 -1.86 11.27
N GLY A 95 11.56 -1.93 10.12
CA GLY A 95 12.11 -1.61 8.81
C GLY A 95 12.24 -0.10 8.50
N GLY A 96 12.11 0.78 9.50
CA GLY A 96 12.21 2.23 9.34
C GLY A 96 10.87 2.95 9.15
N GLY A 97 9.75 2.26 9.35
CA GLY A 97 8.41 2.85 9.38
C GLY A 97 7.85 3.25 8.01
N THR A 98 8.56 3.02 6.91
CA THR A 98 8.02 3.28 5.56
C THR A 98 7.33 2.04 5.02
N VAL A 99 6.08 2.20 4.57
CA VAL A 99 5.30 1.16 3.90
C VAL A 99 5.13 1.55 2.44
N SER A 100 5.32 0.61 1.52
CA SER A 100 4.91 0.80 0.12
C SER A 100 3.44 0.46 -0.04
N LEU A 101 2.60 1.45 -0.34
CA LEU A 101 1.20 1.25 -0.70
C LEU A 101 1.13 1.00 -2.21
N MET A 102 0.69 -0.19 -2.62
CA MET A 102 0.69 -0.62 -4.03
C MET A 102 -0.72 -0.81 -4.57
N MET A 103 -1.08 -0.13 -5.65
CA MET A 103 -2.36 -0.30 -6.35
C MET A 103 -2.23 -1.36 -7.46
N LEU A 104 -3.01 -2.43 -7.36
CA LEU A 104 -2.97 -3.59 -8.24
C LEU A 104 -4.29 -3.75 -9.00
N PRO A 105 -4.40 -3.24 -10.24
CA PRO A 105 -5.64 -3.31 -10.99
C PRO A 105 -5.91 -4.71 -11.58
N GLY A 106 -7.18 -5.14 -11.55
CA GLY A 106 -7.68 -6.23 -12.38
C GLY A 106 -7.14 -7.61 -12.01
N LEU A 107 -6.74 -7.82 -10.75
CA LEU A 107 -6.40 -9.16 -10.28
C LEU A 107 -7.66 -10.01 -10.13
N PRO A 108 -7.59 -11.33 -10.40
CA PRO A 108 -8.72 -12.23 -10.26
C PRO A 108 -9.09 -12.50 -8.78
N SER A 109 -8.14 -12.33 -7.86
CA SER A 109 -8.32 -12.50 -6.42
C SER A 109 -7.29 -11.65 -5.66
N ALA A 110 -7.57 -11.39 -4.37
CA ALA A 110 -6.65 -10.74 -3.44
C ALA A 110 -5.69 -11.74 -2.75
N GLU A 111 -5.52 -12.93 -3.31
CA GLU A 111 -4.64 -13.95 -2.75
C GLU A 111 -3.16 -13.57 -2.93
N THR A 112 -2.35 -13.87 -1.91
CA THR A 112 -0.92 -13.55 -1.89
C THR A 112 -0.17 -14.06 -3.12
N GLN A 113 -0.53 -15.24 -3.66
CA GLN A 113 0.12 -15.79 -4.85
C GLN A 113 -0.18 -14.96 -6.12
N ALA A 114 -1.42 -14.48 -6.28
CA ALA A 114 -1.80 -13.64 -7.41
C ALA A 114 -1.09 -12.27 -7.33
N ILE A 115 -1.01 -11.71 -6.12
CA ILE A 115 -0.27 -10.47 -5.85
C ILE A 115 1.22 -10.64 -6.14
N ALA A 116 1.84 -11.71 -5.63
CA ALA A 116 3.26 -11.99 -5.84
C ALA A 116 3.61 -12.14 -7.34
N ARG A 117 2.78 -12.85 -8.12
CA ARG A 117 2.96 -12.95 -9.58
C ARG A 117 2.91 -11.57 -10.24
N ARG A 118 1.98 -10.70 -9.84
CA ARG A 118 1.88 -9.33 -10.35
C ARG A 118 3.12 -8.49 -10.04
N LEU A 119 3.67 -8.63 -8.84
CA LEU A 119 4.81 -7.84 -8.37
C LEU A 119 6.16 -8.38 -8.85
N SER A 120 6.23 -9.61 -9.36
CA SER A 120 7.44 -10.19 -9.94
C SER A 120 8.02 -9.33 -11.08
N PRO A 121 9.32 -9.41 -11.42
CA PRO A 121 9.96 -8.57 -12.44
C PRO A 121 9.24 -8.56 -13.81
N ASN A 122 8.75 -9.71 -14.25
CA ASN A 122 7.98 -9.88 -15.50
C ASN A 122 6.46 -9.87 -15.26
N GLY A 123 6.03 -9.39 -14.10
CA GLY A 123 4.64 -9.25 -13.72
C GLY A 123 3.96 -8.09 -14.46
N GLY A 124 2.72 -7.82 -14.08
CA GLY A 124 1.94 -6.74 -14.68
C GLY A 124 2.24 -5.35 -14.09
N ASN A 125 1.61 -4.35 -14.69
CA ASN A 125 1.67 -2.98 -14.21
C ASN A 125 1.00 -2.83 -12.83
N TYR A 126 1.57 -1.94 -12.04
CA TYR A 126 1.05 -1.47 -10.77
C TYR A 126 1.48 -0.02 -10.57
N TRP A 127 0.82 0.65 -9.62
CA TRP A 127 1.27 1.94 -9.11
C TRP A 127 1.66 1.79 -7.65
N HIS A 128 2.53 2.66 -7.16
CA HIS A 128 2.97 2.62 -5.77
C HIS A 128 3.19 4.01 -5.19
N LEU A 129 3.04 4.08 -3.88
CA LEU A 129 3.24 5.29 -3.08
C LEU A 129 3.97 4.89 -1.80
N SER A 130 5.05 5.59 -1.46
CA SER A 130 5.72 5.39 -0.18
C SER A 130 4.98 6.14 0.92
N VAL A 131 4.61 5.47 2.00
CA VAL A 131 3.82 6.02 3.11
C VAL A 131 4.64 5.98 4.39
N GLY A 132 4.88 7.15 4.99
CA GLY A 132 5.63 7.25 6.25
C GLY A 132 4.78 6.95 7.48
N CYS A 133 5.38 6.32 8.50
CA CYS A 133 4.74 6.12 9.80
C CYS A 133 4.69 7.44 10.57
N LEU A 134 3.55 7.74 11.17
CA LEU A 134 3.48 8.71 12.26
C LEU A 134 3.92 8.00 13.54
N THR A 135 4.94 8.54 14.19
CA THR A 135 5.31 8.15 15.54
C THR A 135 4.48 8.98 16.51
N VAL A 136 3.60 8.32 17.25
CA VAL A 136 3.02 8.84 18.51
C VAL A 136 3.91 8.42 19.66
#